data_AF-S7WGG6-F1
#
_entry.id   AF-S7WGG6-F1
#
_cell.length_a   1.000
_cell.length_b   1.000
_cell.length_c   1.000
_cell.angle_alpha   90.00
_cell.angle_beta   90.00
_cell.angle_gamma   90.00
#
_symmetry.space_group_name_H-M   'P 1'
#
loop_
_entity.id
_entity.type
_entity.pdbx_description
1 polymer ?
#
loop_
_entity_poly.entity_id
_entity_poly.type
_entity_poly.pdbx_seq_one_letter_code
_entity_poly.pdbx_strand_id
1 'polypeptide(L)' 'MSQIKIYALDEVIELHRDNLSKAIHQALVRELKYPEEKRFQRFIALESKNFLYPADRSKSYIIMALLHK' A
#
# COMPACT_ATOMS: atom_id res chain seq x y z
N MET A 1 -10.69 9.43 -10.28
CA MET A 1 -9.99 9.37 -8.97
C MET A 1 -9.17 8.10 -8.96
N SER A 2 -7.87 8.22 -8.68
CA SER A 2 -6.96 7.08 -8.74
C SER A 2 -7.20 6.11 -7.59
N GLN A 3 -6.94 4.83 -7.84
CA GLN A 3 -6.96 3.80 -6.81
C GLN A 3 -5.53 3.42 -6.41
N ILE A 4 -5.28 3.26 -5.12
CA ILE A 4 -4.03 2.68 -4.63
C ILE A 4 -4.30 1.23 -4.24
N LYS A 5 -3.50 0.31 -4.78
CA LYS A 5 -3.44 -1.08 -4.31
C LYS A 5 -2.10 -1.30 -3.64
N ILE A 6 -2.13 -1.81 -2.41
CA ILE A 6 -0.97 -2.10 -1.58
C ILE A 6 -0.91 -3.61 -1.40
N TYR A 7 0.20 -4.22 -1.80
CA TYR A 7 0.46 -5.65 -1.69
C TYR A 7 1.65 -5.87 -0.77
N ALA A 8 1.47 -6.73 0.23
CA ALA A 8 2.52 -7.11 1.15
C ALA A 8 2.15 -8.43 1.84
N LEU A 9 3.08 -8.98 2.63
CA LEU A 9 2.78 -10.10 3.51
C LEU A 9 1.66 -9.74 4.49
N ASP A 10 0.84 -10.73 4.83
CA ASP A 10 -0.24 -10.62 5.82
C ASP A 10 0.24 -10.01 7.15
N GLU A 11 1.34 -10.53 7.72
CA GLU A 11 1.95 -10.03 8.96
C GLU A 11 2.32 -8.54 8.89
N VAL A 12 2.78 -8.07 7.72
CA VAL A 12 3.16 -6.67 7.50
C VAL A 12 1.91 -5.79 7.42
N ILE A 13 0.87 -6.25 6.73
CA ILE A 13 -0.38 -5.50 6.61
C ILE A 13 -1.04 -5.41 7.98
N GLU A 14 -1.18 -6.50 8.73
CA GLU A 14 -1.80 -6.48 10.06
C GLU A 14 -1.09 -5.52 11.02
N LEU A 15 0.26 -5.48 10.98
CA LEU A 15 1.02 -4.60 11.87
C LEU A 15 1.01 -3.12 11.45
N HIS A 16 0.92 -2.82 10.15
CA HIS A 16 1.20 -1.48 9.63
C HIS A 16 0.07 -0.83 8.84
N ARG A 17 -1.09 -1.47 8.65
CA ARG A 17 -2.20 -0.98 7.79
C ARG A 17 -2.56 0.47 8.05
N ASP A 18 -2.78 0.85 9.31
CA ASP A 18 -3.27 2.20 9.64
C ASP A 18 -2.20 3.26 9.40
N ASN A 19 -0.96 2.97 9.78
CA ASN A 19 0.18 3.86 9.58
C ASN A 19 0.49 4.04 8.08
N LEU A 20 0.48 2.95 7.31
CA LEU A 20 0.62 2.99 5.85
C LEU A 20 -0.52 3.76 5.21
N SER A 21 -1.77 3.50 5.63
CA SER A 21 -2.95 4.18 5.08
C SER A 21 -2.84 5.69 5.26
N LYS A 22 -2.49 6.13 6.47
CA LYS A 22 -2.31 7.55 6.81
C LYS A 22 -1.17 8.17 6.02
N ALA A 23 0.01 7.55 6.00
CA ALA A 23 1.19 8.08 5.32
C ALA A 23 0.98 8.20 3.80
N ILE A 24 0.41 7.16 3.17
CA ILE A 24 0.10 7.17 1.74
C ILE A 24 -0.93 8.27 1.44
N HIS A 25 -2.00 8.38 2.22
CA HIS A 25 -3.04 9.40 1.98
C HIS A 25 -2.49 10.82 2.13
N GLN A 26 -1.70 11.07 3.17
CA GLN A 26 -1.04 12.35 3.38
C GLN A 26 -0.11 12.72 2.21
N ALA A 27 0.66 11.77 1.69
CA ALA A 27 1.51 11.99 0.53
C ALA A 27 0.69 12.33 -0.74
N LEU A 28 -0.42 11.61 -0.99
CA LEU A 28 -1.28 11.86 -2.14
C LEU A 28 -1.98 13.22 -2.09
N VAL A 29 -2.47 13.62 -0.91
CA VAL A 29 -3.07 14.96 -0.70
C VAL A 29 -2.00 16.03 -0.90
N ARG A 30 -0.83 15.87 -0.27
CA ARG A 30 0.21 16.91 -0.27
C ARG A 30 0.83 17.11 -1.66
N GLU A 31 1.24 16.02 -2.30
CA GLU A 31 2.02 16.05 -3.55
C GLU A 31 1.13 16.03 -4.79
N LEU A 32 0.07 15.23 -4.79
CA LEU A 32 -0.81 15.05 -5.97
C LEU A 32 -2.14 15.80 -5.86
N LYS A 33 -2.34 16.57 -4.78
CA LYS A 33 -3.54 17.40 -4.54
C LYS A 33 -4.85 16.62 -4.59
N TYR A 34 -4.83 15.36 -4.15
CA TYR A 34 -6.06 14.57 -4.04
C TYR A 34 -6.94 15.13 -2.90
N PRO A 35 -8.28 15.06 -3.03
CA PRO A 35 -9.21 15.46 -1.98
C PRO A 35 -8.98 14.72 -0.66
N GLU A 36 -9.00 15.45 0.45
CA GLU A 36 -8.71 14.93 1.79
C GLU A 36 -9.73 13.87 2.24
N GLU A 37 -10.98 14.03 1.85
CA GLU A 37 -12.09 13.16 2.20
C GLU A 37 -12.12 11.88 1.35
N LYS A 38 -11.33 11.80 0.27
CA LYS A 38 -11.39 10.70 -0.70
C LYS A 38 -10.18 9.77 -0.62
N ARG A 39 -10.28 8.77 0.27
CA ARG A 39 -9.26 7.73 0.44
C ARG A 39 -9.64 6.43 -0.26
N PHE A 40 -9.02 6.16 -1.42
CA PHE A 40 -9.24 4.94 -2.19
C PHE A 40 -8.03 4.00 -2.12
N GLN A 41 -7.91 3.25 -1.03
CA GLN A 41 -6.81 2.31 -0.79
C GLN A 41 -7.34 0.88 -0.62
N ARG A 42 -6.68 -0.11 -1.21
CA ARG A 42 -6.95 -1.53 -0.98
C ARG A 42 -5.69 -2.21 -0.51
N PHE A 43 -5.75 -2.83 0.65
CA PHE A 43 -4.71 -3.69 1.18
C PHE A 43 -4.98 -5.12 0.73
N ILE A 44 -4.00 -5.73 0.08
CA ILE A 44 -4.08 -7.08 -0.47
C ILE A 44 -3.00 -7.88 0.26
N ALA A 45 -3.42 -8.55 1.32
CA ALA A 45 -2.56 -9.43 2.11
C ALA A 45 -2.25 -10.68 1.30
N LEU A 46 -0.97 -11.03 1.25
CA LEU A 46 -0.49 -12.20 0.54
C LEU A 46 0.18 -13.15 1.52
N GLU A 47 -0.18 -14.43 1.41
CA GLU A 47 0.58 -15.49 2.08
C GLU A 47 2.01 -15.56 1.51
N SER A 48 2.99 -15.93 2.34
CA SER A 48 4.40 -16.03 1.92
C SER A 48 4.60 -16.89 0.66
N LYS A 49 3.84 -17.97 0.49
CA LYS A 49 3.92 -18.84 -0.70
C LYS A 49 3.50 -18.15 -2.01
N ASN A 50 2.69 -17.10 -1.92
CA ASN A 50 2.13 -16.35 -3.04
C ASN A 50 2.84 -15.00 -3.27
N PHE A 51 3.81 -14.64 -2.42
CA PHE A 51 4.51 -13.37 -2.49
C PHE A 51 6.01 -13.60 -2.64
N LEU A 52 6.41 -13.91 -3.87
CA LEU A 52 7.81 -14.09 -4.22
C LEU A 52 8.47 -12.75 -4.49
N TYR A 53 9.57 -12.49 -3.80
CA TYR A 53 10.42 -11.32 -3.98
C TYR A 53 11.90 -11.72 -3.92
N PRO A 54 12.81 -10.93 -4.50
CA PRO A 54 14.23 -11.28 -4.53
C PRO A 54 14.83 -11.43 -3.12
N ALA A 55 15.89 -12.23 -3.00
CA ALA A 55 16.51 -12.56 -1.72
C ALA A 55 17.14 -11.36 -0.98
N ASP A 56 17.36 -10.23 -1.67
CA ASP A 56 17.86 -8.99 -1.08
C ASP A 56 16.74 -8.14 -0.42
N ARG A 57 15.48 -8.59 -0.49
CA ARG A 57 14.34 -7.95 0.17
C ARG A 57 13.99 -8.66 1.47
N SER A 58 13.58 -7.87 2.46
CA SER A 58 13.04 -8.40 3.70
C SER A 58 11.55 -8.70 3.59
N LYS A 59 11.00 -9.33 4.62
CA LYS A 59 9.56 -9.54 4.78
C LYS A 59 8.73 -8.26 4.71
N SER A 60 9.34 -7.10 5.04
CA SER A 60 8.72 -5.78 4.96
C SER A 60 8.58 -5.23 3.53
N TYR A 61 8.81 -6.05 2.50
CA TYR A 61 8.64 -5.65 1.12
C TYR A 61 7.17 -5.31 0.82
N ILE A 62 6.95 -4.11 0.28
CA ILE A 62 5.63 -3.59 -0.05
C ILE A 62 5.64 -3.15 -1.51
N ILE A 63 4.66 -3.60 -2.28
CA ILE A 63 4.40 -3.09 -3.63
C ILE A 63 3.18 -2.17 -3.56
N MET A 64 3.31 -0.98 -4.13
CA MET A 64 2.20 -0.04 -4.29
C MET A 64 1.96 0.25 -5.77
N ALA A 65 0.73 0.06 -6.22
CA ALA A 65 0.29 0.40 -7.57
C ALA A 65 -0.69 1.57 -7.50
N LEU A 66 -0.38 2.66 -8.20
CA LEU A 66 -1.29 3.78 -8.43
C LEU A 66 -1.96 3.60 -9.79
N LEU A 67 -3.27 3.38 -9.77
CA LEU A 67 -4.08 3.22 -10.96
C LEU A 67 -4.81 4.53 -11.25
N HIS A 68 -4.29 5.28 -12.22
CA HIS A 68 -4.97 6.43 -12.80
C HIS A 68 -5.82 5.93 -13.98
N LYS A 69 -7.09 6.33 -14.04
CA LYS A 69 -7.92 6.15 -15.23
C LYS A 69 -7.79 7.38 -16.10
#